data_AF-A0A560BMV8-F1
#
_entry.id   AF-A0A560BMV8-F1
#
_cell.length_a   1.000
_cell.length_b   1.000
_cell.length_c   1.000
_cell.angle_alpha   90.00
_cell.angle_beta   90.00
_cell.angle_gamma   90.00
#
_symmetry.space_group_name_H-M   'P 1'
#
loop_
_entity.id
_entity.type
_entity.pdbx_description
1 polymer ?
#
loop_
_entity_poly.entity_id
_entity_poly.type
_entity_poly.pdbx_seq_one_letter_code
_entity_poly.pdbx_strand_id
1 'polypeptide(L)'
;MTARETPILRSILLALGARPDARLFRNNVGTGWAGQVVRFSAPSTVRVGSGDVVVRNARPLHAGLCVGSSDLIGLTTITITPEMVGRSIAVFTAVEVKAARGRSTEEQRAFVSMVTQRGGIAGVARSPEEAAALLAAGPGAAPGEGRGP
;
A
#
# COMPACT_ATOMS: atom_id res chain seq x y z
N MET A 1 -0.70 -8.95 24.93
CA MET A 1 -0.14 -9.58 23.73
C MET A 1 -0.10 -8.53 22.62
N THR A 2 1.08 -8.10 22.16
CA THR A 2 1.19 -7.03 21.17
C THR A 2 0.60 -7.51 19.84
N ALA A 3 -0.45 -6.86 19.33
CA ALA A 3 -1.08 -7.24 18.08
C ALA A 3 -0.08 -7.11 16.91
N ARG A 4 -0.01 -8.15 16.06
CA ARG A 4 0.81 -8.15 14.84
C ARG A 4 0.15 -7.25 13.78
N GLU A 5 0.94 -6.63 12.90
CA GLU A 5 0.44 -5.71 11.85
C GLU A 5 -0.52 -6.37 10.86
N THR A 6 -0.31 -7.64 10.50
CA THR A 6 -1.15 -8.32 9.51
C THR A 6 -2.64 -8.41 9.91
N PRO A 7 -3.02 -8.82 11.14
CA PRO A 7 -4.40 -8.70 11.62
C PRO A 7 -5.00 -7.28 11.50
N ILE A 8 -4.22 -6.24 11.83
CA ILE A 8 -4.66 -4.84 11.77
C ILE A 8 -4.89 -4.43 10.31
N LEU A 9 -3.97 -4.79 9.42
CA LEU A 9 -4.11 -4.53 7.98
C LEU A 9 -5.39 -5.17 7.43
N ARG A 10 -5.67 -6.42 7.82
CA ARG A 10 -6.88 -7.14 7.38
C ARG A 10 -8.16 -6.49 7.90
N SER A 11 -8.19 -6.05 9.16
CA SER A 11 -9.37 -5.37 9.71
C SER A 11 -9.59 -4.00 9.06
N ILE A 12 -8.52 -3.23 8.82
CA ILE A 12 -8.59 -1.96 8.08
C ILE A 12 -9.09 -2.21 6.65
N LEU A 13 -8.55 -3.20 5.94
CA LEU A 13 -8.96 -3.52 4.57
C LEU A 13 -10.45 -3.90 4.49
N LEU A 14 -10.94 -4.70 5.45
CA LEU A 14 -12.37 -5.04 5.54
C LEU A 14 -13.24 -3.81 5.81
N ALA A 15 -12.85 -2.97 6.78
CA ALA A 15 -13.61 -1.78 7.14
C ALA A 15 -13.67 -0.75 6.01
N LEU A 16 -12.53 -0.45 5.38
CA LEU A 16 -12.47 0.51 4.27
C LEU A 16 -13.11 -0.06 3.00
N GLY A 17 -13.02 -1.38 2.78
CA GLY A 17 -13.65 -2.04 1.63
C GLY A 17 -15.18 -2.06 1.66
N ALA A 18 -15.78 -1.86 2.85
CA ALA A 18 -17.23 -1.74 3.04
C ALA A 18 -17.77 -0.34 2.73
N ARG A 19 -16.89 0.66 2.57
CA ARG A 19 -17.29 2.02 2.22
C ARG A 19 -17.62 2.12 0.72
N PRO A 20 -18.75 2.75 0.34
CA PRO A 20 -19.12 2.88 -1.08
C PRO A 20 -18.22 3.85 -1.85
N ASP A 21 -17.58 4.78 -1.15
CA ASP A 21 -16.71 5.80 -1.71
C ASP A 21 -15.23 5.40 -1.73
N ALA A 22 -14.86 4.18 -1.30
CA ALA A 22 -13.46 3.76 -1.25
C ALA A 22 -13.23 2.41 -1.94
N ARG A 23 -12.11 2.32 -2.68
CA ARG A 23 -11.60 1.06 -3.19
C ARG A 23 -10.09 1.02 -3.03
N LEU A 24 -9.65 0.28 -2.01
CA LEU A 24 -8.24 0.08 -1.70
C LEU A 24 -7.83 -1.36 -1.94
N PHE A 25 -6.57 -1.52 -2.32
CA PHE A 25 -5.92 -2.78 -2.62
C PHE A 25 -4.72 -2.95 -1.71
N ARG A 26 -4.42 -4.20 -1.34
CA ARG A 26 -3.16 -4.50 -0.68
C ARG A 26 -2.01 -4.35 -1.67
N ASN A 27 -1.06 -3.48 -1.34
CA ASN A 27 0.18 -3.30 -2.06
C ASN A 27 1.22 -4.30 -1.54
N ASN A 28 1.36 -5.44 -2.22
CA ASN A 28 2.35 -6.44 -1.83
C ASN A 28 3.74 -5.99 -2.31
N VAL A 29 4.58 -5.55 -1.37
CA VAL A 29 5.98 -5.19 -1.61
C VAL A 29 6.86 -6.40 -1.36
N GLY A 30 7.84 -6.63 -2.23
CA GLY A 30 8.83 -7.70 -2.06
C GLY A 30 9.56 -8.03 -3.35
N THR A 31 10.57 -8.89 -3.25
CA THR A 31 11.32 -9.36 -4.41
C THR A 31 10.81 -10.75 -4.82
N GLY A 32 10.34 -10.84 -6.06
CA GLY A 32 10.05 -12.10 -6.74
C GLY A 32 11.04 -12.37 -7.87
N TRP A 33 10.91 -13.54 -8.50
CA TRP A 33 11.71 -13.92 -9.67
C TRP A 33 10.78 -14.17 -10.85
N ALA A 34 10.94 -13.37 -11.91
CA ALA A 34 10.24 -13.56 -13.16
C ALA A 34 11.16 -14.27 -14.16
N GLY A 35 10.68 -15.36 -14.76
CA GLY A 35 11.40 -16.10 -15.79
C GLY A 35 10.80 -15.92 -17.18
N GLN A 36 11.30 -16.68 -18.13
CA GLN A 36 10.68 -16.85 -19.45
C GLN A 36 10.28 -18.31 -19.65
N VAL A 37 9.26 -18.53 -20.48
CA VAL A 37 8.95 -19.88 -20.98
C VAL A 37 10.12 -20.32 -21.85
N VAL A 38 10.93 -21.24 -21.34
CA VAL A 38 12.04 -21.83 -22.11
C VAL A 38 11.52 -23.04 -22.85
N ARG A 39 11.59 -23.01 -24.18
CA ARG A 39 11.43 -24.20 -25.02
C ARG A 39 12.80 -24.84 -25.21
N PHE A 40 12.94 -26.08 -24.78
CA PHE A 40 14.18 -26.84 -24.97
C PHE A 40 14.20 -27.42 -26.38
N SER A 41 15.28 -27.20 -27.13
CA SER A 41 15.49 -27.79 -28.46
C SER A 41 16.02 -29.23 -28.41
N ALA A 42 16.43 -29.69 -27.23
CA ALA A 42 16.88 -31.04 -26.95
C ALA A 42 16.53 -31.45 -25.51
N PRO A 43 16.35 -32.75 -25.22
CA PRO A 43 16.17 -33.24 -23.85
C PRO A 43 17.28 -32.75 -22.92
N SER A 44 16.91 -32.29 -21.73
CA SER A 44 17.83 -31.74 -20.74
C SER A 44 17.46 -32.26 -19.35
N THR A 45 18.44 -32.73 -18.58
CA THR A 45 18.23 -33.19 -17.20
C THR A 45 18.48 -32.05 -16.23
N VAL A 46 17.54 -31.85 -15.30
CA VAL A 46 17.67 -30.91 -14.18
C VAL A 46 17.49 -31.68 -12.89
N ARG A 47 18.53 -31.76 -12.07
CA ARG A 47 18.43 -32.35 -10.73
C ARG A 47 17.93 -31.29 -9.76
N VAL A 48 16.90 -31.64 -9.00
CA VAL A 48 16.27 -30.79 -7.98
C VAL A 48 16.01 -31.62 -6.73
N GLY A 49 15.99 -30.97 -5.57
CA GLY A 49 15.58 -31.56 -4.30
C GLY A 49 14.05 -31.49 -4.09
N SER A 50 13.58 -32.11 -3.01
CA SER A 50 12.18 -32.01 -2.60
C SER A 50 11.84 -30.57 -2.21
N GLY A 51 10.84 -29.98 -2.86
CA GLY A 51 10.38 -28.60 -2.61
C GLY A 51 11.05 -27.53 -3.47
N ASP A 52 12.05 -27.90 -4.28
CA ASP A 52 12.71 -26.96 -5.17
C ASP A 52 11.80 -26.54 -6.34
N VAL A 53 11.88 -25.26 -6.69
CA VAL A 53 11.20 -24.68 -7.85
C VAL A 53 12.24 -24.03 -8.75
N VAL A 54 12.31 -24.42 -10.01
CA VAL A 54 13.27 -23.88 -10.98
C VAL A 54 12.59 -22.87 -11.89
N VAL A 55 13.01 -21.60 -11.79
CA VAL A 55 12.66 -20.54 -12.73
C VAL A 55 13.85 -20.30 -13.66
N ARG A 56 13.68 -20.56 -14.96
CA ARG A 56 14.75 -20.39 -15.95
C ARG A 56 14.83 -18.94 -16.45
N ASN A 57 16.06 -18.49 -16.71
CA ASN A 57 16.37 -17.10 -17.10
C ASN A 57 15.73 -16.09 -16.14
N ALA A 58 15.83 -16.38 -14.84
CA ALA A 58 15.19 -15.60 -13.82
C ALA A 58 15.84 -14.22 -13.72
N ARG A 59 15.01 -13.18 -13.66
CA ARG A 59 15.41 -11.82 -13.31
C ARG A 59 14.62 -11.36 -12.09
N PRO A 60 15.22 -10.53 -11.22
CA PRO A 60 14.52 -10.01 -10.06
C PRO A 60 13.36 -9.11 -10.51
N LEU A 61 12.21 -9.28 -9.85
CA LEU A 61 11.05 -8.41 -9.94
C LEU A 61 10.82 -7.78 -8.57
N HIS A 62 11.03 -6.47 -8.46
CA HIS A 62 10.70 -5.71 -7.26
C HIS A 62 9.24 -5.29 -7.36
N ALA A 63 8.37 -5.97 -6.60
CA ALA A 63 6.95 -5.65 -6.52
C ALA A 63 6.69 -4.49 -5.55
N GLY A 64 5.57 -3.81 -5.75
CA GLY A 64 5.22 -2.55 -5.07
C GLY A 64 5.31 -1.35 -6.01
N LEU A 65 4.75 -0.21 -5.61
CA LEU A 65 4.82 1.02 -6.42
C LEU A 65 6.24 1.62 -6.40
N CYS A 66 6.84 1.66 -5.21
CA CYS A 66 8.22 2.10 -4.98
C CYS A 66 8.69 1.60 -3.61
N VAL A 67 9.98 1.78 -3.31
CA VAL A 67 10.49 1.56 -1.96
C VAL A 67 9.72 2.47 -1.00
N GLY A 68 9.20 1.90 0.09
CA GLY A 68 8.42 2.64 1.09
C GLY A 68 6.98 2.98 0.70
N SER A 69 6.46 2.51 -0.44
CA SER A 69 5.03 2.70 -0.77
C SER A 69 4.12 2.03 0.26
N SER A 70 2.99 2.66 0.58
CA SER A 70 2.07 2.24 1.64
C SER A 70 1.48 0.84 1.46
N ASP A 71 1.10 0.20 2.58
CA ASP A 71 0.49 -1.14 2.61
C ASP A 71 -0.82 -1.26 1.84
N LEU A 72 -1.67 -0.24 1.92
CA LEU A 72 -2.93 -0.15 1.18
C LEU A 72 -2.91 1.07 0.26
N ILE A 73 -3.31 0.88 -0.99
CA ILE A 73 -3.34 1.93 -2.01
C ILE A 73 -4.61 1.81 -2.85
N GLY A 74 -5.10 2.93 -3.39
CA GLY A 74 -6.23 2.90 -4.32
C GLY A 74 -6.89 4.26 -4.47
N LEU A 75 -8.22 4.28 -4.48
CA LEU A 75 -9.03 5.44 -4.83
C LEU A 75 -10.07 5.70 -3.73
N THR A 76 -10.36 6.98 -3.48
CA THR A 76 -11.49 7.41 -2.63
C THR A 76 -12.31 8.46 -3.36
N THR A 77 -13.49 8.09 -3.86
CA THR A 77 -14.41 9.03 -4.51
C THR A 77 -14.76 10.19 -3.59
N ILE A 78 -14.57 11.41 -4.08
CA ILE A 78 -15.00 12.64 -3.40
C ILE A 78 -15.93 13.44 -4.31
N THR A 79 -16.83 14.22 -3.72
CA THR A 79 -17.55 15.27 -4.44
C THR A 79 -16.69 16.53 -4.46
N ILE A 80 -16.39 17.04 -5.66
CA ILE A 80 -15.66 18.30 -5.83
C ILE A 80 -16.54 19.47 -5.35
N THR A 81 -15.99 20.31 -4.47
CA THR A 81 -16.66 21.52 -3.97
C THR A 81 -16.24 22.77 -4.76
N PRO A 82 -16.96 23.89 -4.68
CA PRO A 82 -16.55 25.14 -5.35
C PRO A 82 -15.14 25.61 -4.94
N GLU A 83 -14.73 25.42 -3.69
CA GLU A 83 -13.40 25.79 -3.18
C GLU A 83 -12.28 24.88 -3.72
N MET A 84 -12.65 23.75 -4.31
CA MET A 84 -11.75 22.83 -4.99
C MET A 84 -11.53 23.21 -6.46
N VAL A 85 -12.39 24.05 -7.04
CA VAL A 85 -12.26 24.49 -8.43
C VAL A 85 -10.97 25.29 -8.61
N GLY A 86 -10.15 24.89 -9.59
CA GLY A 86 -8.83 25.48 -9.83
C GLY A 86 -7.68 24.85 -9.02
N ARG A 87 -7.96 23.88 -8.14
CA ARG A 87 -6.92 23.12 -7.41
C ARG A 87 -6.52 21.85 -8.17
N SER A 88 -5.26 21.42 -8.00
CA SER A 88 -4.81 20.10 -8.46
C SER A 88 -5.21 19.03 -7.44
N ILE A 89 -5.90 17.99 -7.87
CA ILE A 89 -6.42 16.91 -7.01
C ILE A 89 -6.03 15.56 -7.61
N ALA A 90 -5.26 14.78 -6.87
CA ALA A 90 -5.03 13.38 -7.17
C ALA A 90 -5.87 12.56 -6.19
N VAL A 91 -6.98 11.98 -6.64
CA VAL A 91 -7.89 11.18 -5.79
C VAL A 91 -7.32 9.79 -5.53
N PHE A 92 -6.06 9.76 -5.10
CA PHE A 92 -5.30 8.58 -4.73
C PHE A 92 -5.25 8.50 -3.21
N THR A 93 -5.55 7.31 -2.70
CA THR A 93 -5.60 7.04 -1.27
C THR A 93 -4.54 6.04 -0.90
N ALA A 94 -3.73 6.37 0.11
CA ALA A 94 -2.67 5.52 0.62
C ALA A 94 -2.74 5.42 2.14
N VAL A 95 -2.77 4.20 2.67
CA VAL A 95 -2.81 3.95 4.12
C VAL A 95 -1.63 3.06 4.50
N GLU A 96 -0.72 3.60 5.29
CA GLU A 96 0.36 2.86 5.93
C GLU A 96 -0.14 2.29 7.26
N VAL A 97 -0.08 0.97 7.41
CA VAL A 97 -0.61 0.29 8.59
C VAL A 97 0.52 0.04 9.57
N LYS A 98 0.37 0.50 10.81
CA LYS A 98 1.33 0.24 11.88
C LYS A 98 0.67 -0.43 13.08
N ALA A 99 1.42 -1.27 13.79
CA ALA A 99 1.06 -1.66 15.14
C ALA A 99 1.15 -0.44 16.09
N ALA A 100 0.58 -0.56 17.29
CA ALA A 100 0.50 0.53 18.28
C ALA A 100 1.84 1.27 18.53
N ARG A 101 2.97 0.57 18.49
CA ARG A 101 4.33 1.15 18.68
C ARG A 101 5.19 1.17 17.41
N GLY A 102 4.62 0.85 16.26
CA GLY A 102 5.32 0.84 14.97
C GLY A 102 5.65 2.25 14.51
N ARG A 103 6.90 2.43 14.04
CA ARG A 103 7.39 3.69 13.47
C ARG A 103 7.49 3.56 11.96
N SER A 104 7.08 4.61 11.24
CA SER A 104 7.31 4.68 9.79
C SER A 104 8.80 4.87 9.50
N THR A 105 9.27 4.34 8.37
CA THR A 105 10.61 4.64 7.85
C THR A 105 10.65 6.03 7.21
N GLU A 106 11.83 6.50 6.82
CA GLU A 106 11.98 7.78 6.11
C GLU A 106 11.28 7.76 4.75
N GLU A 107 11.43 6.67 4.01
CA GLU A 107 10.84 6.46 2.69
C GLU A 107 9.31 6.43 2.77
N GLN A 108 8.76 5.79 3.80
CA GLN A 108 7.31 5.76 4.05
C GLN A 108 6.76 7.16 4.36
N ARG A 109 7.46 7.95 5.17
CA ARG A 109 7.10 9.35 5.42
C ARG A 109 7.16 10.19 4.15
N ALA A 110 8.21 10.00 3.34
CA ALA A 110 8.37 10.70 2.07
C ALA A 110 7.24 10.37 1.09
N PHE A 111 6.84 9.09 1.00
CA PHE A 111 5.73 8.65 0.16
C PHE A 111 4.39 9.29 0.58
N VAL A 112 4.04 9.21 1.88
CA VAL A 112 2.82 9.83 2.42
C VAL A 112 2.80 11.33 2.14
N SER A 113 3.91 12.03 2.41
CA SER A 113 4.06 13.46 2.16
C SER A 113 3.85 13.83 0.69
N MET A 114 4.43 13.04 -0.24
CA MET A 114 4.27 13.24 -1.68
C MET A 114 2.80 13.12 -2.11
N VAL A 115 2.08 12.09 -1.64
CA VAL A 115 0.66 11.91 -1.98
C VAL A 115 -0.19 13.09 -1.48
N THR A 116 0.00 13.51 -0.23
CA THR A 116 -0.73 14.67 0.32
C THR A 116 -0.43 15.95 -0.45
N GLN A 117 0.84 16.24 -0.77
CA GLN A 117 1.24 17.42 -1.55
C GLN A 117 0.65 17.46 -2.96
N ARG A 118 0.40 16.29 -3.56
CA ARG A 118 -0.23 16.17 -4.88
C ARG A 118 -1.77 16.20 -4.81
N GLY A 119 -2.34 16.48 -3.64
CA GLY A 119 -3.78 16.59 -3.43
C GLY A 119 -4.47 15.24 -3.26
N GLY A 120 -3.78 14.23 -2.76
CA GLY A 120 -4.35 12.94 -2.36
C GLY A 120 -4.61 12.79 -0.87
N ILE A 121 -5.14 11.63 -0.50
CA ILE A 121 -5.47 11.25 0.88
C ILE A 121 -4.41 10.25 1.35
N ALA A 122 -3.54 10.67 2.28
CA ALA A 122 -2.52 9.78 2.81
C ALA A 122 -2.27 10.01 4.30
N GLY A 123 -1.95 8.93 5.01
CA GLY A 123 -1.62 8.98 6.43
C GLY A 123 -1.26 7.61 7.01
N VAL A 124 -0.82 7.64 8.26
CA VAL A 124 -0.55 6.43 9.06
C VAL A 124 -1.82 6.09 9.85
N ALA A 125 -2.22 4.83 9.84
CA ALA A 125 -3.33 4.35 10.66
C ALA A 125 -2.92 3.12 11.47
N ARG A 126 -3.37 3.07 12.72
CA ARG A 126 -3.15 1.97 13.67
C ARG A 126 -4.44 1.25 14.04
N SER A 127 -5.57 1.74 13.53
CA SER A 127 -6.88 1.13 13.70
C SER A 127 -7.80 1.43 12.51
N PRO A 128 -8.91 0.69 12.36
CA PRO A 128 -9.95 1.02 11.38
C PRO A 128 -10.50 2.44 11.52
N GLU A 129 -10.66 2.92 12.75
CA GLU A 129 -11.20 4.24 13.06
C GLU A 129 -10.25 5.36 12.59
N GLU A 130 -8.95 5.23 12.86
CA GLU A 130 -7.93 6.16 12.36
C GLU A 130 -7.92 6.17 10.83
N ALA A 131 -8.01 4.99 10.20
CA ALA A 131 -8.03 4.89 8.74
C ALA A 131 -9.28 5.54 8.12
N ALA A 132 -10.45 5.35 8.75
CA ALA A 132 -11.69 5.99 8.32
C ALA A 132 -11.64 7.52 8.50
N ALA A 133 -11.00 8.00 9.56
CA ALA A 133 -10.80 9.44 9.79
C ALA A 133 -9.93 10.09 8.70
N LEU A 134 -8.89 9.40 8.19
CA LEU A 134 -8.10 9.87 7.05
C LEU A 134 -8.96 10.08 5.80
N LEU A 135 -9.83 9.12 5.47
CA LEU A 135 -10.73 9.23 4.32
C LEU A 135 -11.76 10.36 4.51
N ALA A 136 -12.27 10.55 5.73
CA ALA A 136 -13.23 11.59 6.04
C ALA A 136 -12.64 13.01 5.98
N ALA A 137 -11.34 13.17 6.28
CA ALA A 137 -10.66 14.47 6.21
C ALA A 137 -10.53 15.01 4.77
N GLY A 138 -10.58 14.13 3.77
CA GLY A 138 -10.52 14.50 2.37
C GLY A 138 -9.10 14.85 1.87
N PRO A 139 -8.97 15.26 0.59
CA PRO A 139 -7.68 15.37 -0.07
C PRO A 139 -6.90 16.61 0.36
N GLY A 140 -5.57 16.45 0.49
CA GLY A 140 -4.68 17.54 0.88
C GLY A 140 -4.82 17.97 2.35
N ALA A 141 -5.61 17.26 3.17
CA ALA A 141 -5.58 17.41 4.61
C ALA A 141 -4.18 17.03 5.13
N ALA A 142 -3.64 17.82 6.06
CA ALA A 142 -2.34 17.52 6.66
C ALA A 142 -2.39 16.12 7.29
N PRO A 143 -1.35 15.28 7.10
CA PRO A 143 -1.33 13.96 7.69
C PRO A 143 -1.42 14.14 9.21
N GLY A 144 -2.42 13.53 9.83
CA GLY A 144 -2.53 13.50 11.27
C GLY A 144 -1.27 12.83 11.83
N GLU A 145 -0.34 13.62 12.36
CA GLU A 145 0.66 13.07 13.26
C GLU A 145 -0.12 12.52 14.44
N GLY A 146 -0.26 11.20 14.50
CA GLY A 146 -0.86 10.51 15.63
C GLY A 146 -0.05 10.82 16.89
N ARG A 147 -0.33 11.97 17.51
CA ARG A 147 -0.04 12.29 18.89
C ARG A 147 -1.24 11.83 19.71
N GLY A 148 -1.26 10.54 20.02
CA GLY A 148 -1.85 10.05 21.26
C GLY A 148 -0.72 9.90 22.29
N PRO A 149 -1.02 9.99 23.61
CA PRO A 149 -0.03 10.06 24.68
C PRO A 149 0.97 8.89 24.73
#